data_AF-A0A511M7B8-F1
#
_entry.id   AF-A0A511M7B8-F1
#
_cell.length_a   1.000
_cell.length_b   1.000
_cell.length_c   1.000
_cell.angle_alpha   90.00
_cell.angle_beta   90.00
_cell.angle_gamma   90.00
#
_symmetry.space_group_name_H-M   'P 1'
#
loop_
_entity.id
_entity.type
_entity.pdbx_description
1 polymer ?
#
loop_
_entity_poly.entity_id
_entity_poly.type
_entity_poly.pdbx_seq_one_letter_code
_entity_poly.pdbx_strand_id
1 'polypeptide(L)'
;MVSDAAVSVLPLAAGIEPFWLRPWLRAGRGERVNAGEAGRWQAARRLDSAATLLAIAGWDDAATAAHRLRDRLLSGEPSERDAGQLSSWIRRVVGSRVLRWSLREVGRIGRGPNVPATVIGDAHDRFLTSVAALADADHRDECLSKPEGFISDEVERNRWIVDALPGLLVGAELEEARLIVASLDPDVELVCWATAATKAAHG
;
A
#
# COMPACT_ATOMS: atom_id res chain seq x y z
N MET A 1 22.51 -11.94 -7.93
CA MET A 1 21.27 -12.73 -8.07
C MET A 1 20.94 -13.45 -6.77
N VAL A 2 19.69 -13.35 -6.31
CA VAL A 2 19.14 -14.08 -5.16
C VAL A 2 18.98 -15.55 -5.53
N SER A 3 19.67 -16.45 -4.84
CA SER A 3 19.60 -17.89 -5.08
C SER A 3 18.54 -18.61 -4.26
N ASP A 4 18.17 -18.03 -3.12
CA ASP A 4 17.12 -18.51 -2.22
C ASP A 4 16.53 -17.31 -1.45
N ALA A 5 15.26 -17.40 -1.09
CA ALA A 5 14.57 -16.37 -0.33
C ALA A 5 13.56 -17.02 0.61
N ALA A 6 13.59 -16.62 1.88
CA ALA A 6 12.59 -16.99 2.87
C ALA A 6 12.00 -15.73 3.48
N VAL A 7 10.70 -15.75 3.74
CA VAL A 7 10.00 -14.67 4.43
C VAL A 7 9.51 -15.18 5.78
N SER A 8 9.78 -14.42 6.82
CA SER A 8 9.23 -14.66 8.15
C SER A 8 8.72 -13.34 8.71
N VAL A 9 7.60 -13.42 9.42
CA VAL A 9 6.97 -12.27 10.06
C VAL A 9 7.20 -12.42 11.56
N LEU A 10 7.87 -11.43 12.16
CA LEU A 10 8.17 -11.44 13.59
C LEU A 10 6.91 -11.09 14.40
N PRO A 11 6.70 -11.71 15.58
CA PRO A 11 5.57 -11.38 16.43
C PRO A 11 5.57 -9.89 16.79
N LEU A 12 4.42 -9.25 16.59
CA LEU A 12 4.17 -7.89 17.06
C LEU A 12 3.92 -7.92 18.58
N ALA A 13 4.32 -6.87 19.29
CA ALA A 13 3.96 -6.73 20.70
C ALA A 13 2.42 -6.78 20.86
N ALA A 14 1.95 -7.44 21.91
CA ALA A 14 0.53 -7.58 22.17
C ALA A 14 -0.15 -6.20 22.27
N GLY A 15 -1.31 -6.05 21.62
CA GLY A 15 -2.10 -4.82 21.66
C GLY A 15 -1.70 -3.74 20.66
N ILE A 16 -0.69 -3.95 19.80
CA ILE A 16 -0.42 -3.04 18.69
C ILE A 16 -1.44 -3.30 17.57
N GLU A 17 -2.23 -2.28 17.25
CA GLU A 17 -3.15 -2.29 16.10
C GLU A 17 -2.41 -1.84 14.83
N PRO A 18 -2.71 -2.41 13.65
CA PRO A 18 -2.14 -1.98 12.39
C PRO A 18 -2.41 -0.49 12.14
N PHE A 19 -1.34 0.29 12.04
CA PHE A 19 -1.43 1.75 12.02
C PHE A 19 -2.38 2.25 10.93
N TRP A 20 -2.20 1.75 9.70
CA TRP A 20 -2.96 2.22 8.54
C TRP A 20 -4.44 1.82 8.58
N LEU A 21 -4.82 0.78 9.32
CA LEU A 21 -6.21 0.32 9.39
C LEU A 21 -7.01 0.90 10.56
N ARG A 22 -6.39 1.73 11.43
CA ARG A 22 -7.03 2.28 12.63
C ARG A 22 -8.42 2.90 12.40
N PRO A 23 -8.68 3.69 11.33
CA PRO A 23 -10.03 4.23 11.10
C PRO A 23 -11.09 3.14 10.92
N TRP A 24 -10.78 2.06 10.21
CA TRP A 24 -11.73 0.96 9.98
C TRP A 24 -11.86 0.05 11.21
N LEU A 25 -10.80 -0.14 11.99
CA LEU A 25 -10.85 -0.84 13.27
C LEU A 25 -11.73 -0.11 14.28
N ARG A 26 -11.58 1.22 14.38
CA ARG A 26 -12.44 2.10 15.19
C ARG A 26 -13.91 2.03 14.75
N ALA A 27 -14.16 2.13 13.44
CA ALA A 27 -15.51 1.98 12.90
C ALA A 27 -16.13 0.61 13.23
N GLY A 28 -15.36 -0.48 13.15
CA GLY A 28 -15.80 -1.82 13.52
C GLY A 28 -16.16 -1.98 15.01
N ARG A 29 -15.63 -1.11 15.89
CA ARG A 29 -16.01 -1.02 17.30
C ARG A 29 -17.23 -0.13 17.56
N GLY A 30 -17.82 0.46 16.53
CA GLY A 30 -18.92 1.41 16.64
C GLY A 30 -18.49 2.85 16.93
N GLU A 31 -17.20 3.17 16.86
CA GLU A 31 -16.75 4.56 16.92
C GLU A 31 -17.14 5.31 15.64
N ARG A 32 -17.50 6.58 15.75
CA ARG A 32 -17.81 7.41 14.58
C ARG A 32 -16.52 7.78 13.85
N VAL A 33 -16.40 7.32 12.61
CA VAL A 33 -15.36 7.73 11.66
C VAL A 33 -16.07 8.30 10.44
N ASN A 34 -15.78 9.56 10.10
CA ASN A 34 -16.38 10.17 8.93
C ASN A 34 -15.71 9.67 7.64
N ALA A 35 -16.46 9.65 6.53
CA ALA A 35 -15.96 9.16 5.24
C ALA A 35 -14.71 9.92 4.75
N GLY A 36 -14.66 11.22 5.01
CA GLY A 36 -13.50 12.05 4.70
C GLY A 36 -12.23 11.63 5.43
N GLU A 37 -12.33 11.26 6.72
CA GLU A 37 -11.21 10.74 7.52
C GLU A 37 -10.71 9.42 6.94
N ALA A 38 -11.61 8.44 6.72
CA ALA A 38 -11.24 7.16 6.12
C ALA A 38 -10.59 7.33 4.73
N GLY A 39 -11.12 8.25 3.91
CA GLY A 39 -10.55 8.60 2.61
C GLY A 39 -9.14 9.18 2.72
N ARG A 40 -8.91 10.13 3.64
CA ARG A 40 -7.58 10.73 3.88
C ARG A 40 -6.56 9.70 4.35
N TRP A 41 -6.92 8.83 5.27
CA TRP A 41 -6.03 7.76 5.75
C TRP A 41 -5.67 6.78 4.63
N GLN A 42 -6.64 6.43 3.77
CA GLN A 42 -6.37 5.58 2.61
C GLN A 42 -5.40 6.26 1.62
N ALA A 43 -5.62 7.54 1.34
CA ALA A 43 -4.76 8.31 0.44
C ALA A 43 -3.34 8.48 1.04
N ALA A 44 -3.25 8.75 2.35
CA ALA A 44 -1.98 8.81 3.07
C ALA A 44 -1.21 7.48 2.99
N ARG A 45 -1.88 6.33 3.21
CA ARG A 45 -1.26 5.00 3.06
C ARG A 45 -0.68 4.81 1.67
N ARG A 46 -1.43 5.14 0.61
CA ARG A 46 -0.96 5.00 -0.78
C ARG A 46 0.21 5.91 -1.12
N LEU A 47 0.21 7.14 -0.59
CA LEU A 47 1.34 8.06 -0.73
C LEU A 47 2.58 7.54 -0.02
N ASP A 48 2.43 6.86 1.12
CA ASP A 48 3.52 6.22 1.85
C ASP A 48 4.14 5.05 1.06
N SER A 49 3.30 4.15 0.53
CA SER A 49 3.75 3.05 -0.34
C SER A 49 4.46 3.60 -1.58
N ALA A 50 3.89 4.63 -2.21
CA ALA A 50 4.48 5.29 -3.37
C ALA A 50 5.81 5.96 -3.04
N ALA A 51 5.93 6.65 -1.89
CA ALA A 51 7.15 7.28 -1.46
C ALA A 51 8.27 6.26 -1.24
N THR A 52 7.97 5.13 -0.60
CA THR A 52 8.91 4.02 -0.39
C THR A 52 9.43 3.46 -1.70
N LEU A 53 8.53 3.16 -2.65
CA LEU A 53 8.92 2.68 -3.98
C LEU A 53 9.77 3.71 -4.74
N LEU A 54 9.37 4.98 -4.74
CA LEU A 54 10.08 6.06 -5.41
C LEU A 54 11.49 6.26 -4.84
N ALA A 55 11.65 6.21 -3.51
CA ALA A 55 12.96 6.32 -2.88
C ALA A 55 13.89 5.17 -3.30
N ILE A 56 13.40 3.93 -3.32
CA ILE A 56 14.22 2.78 -3.77
C ILE A 56 14.57 2.88 -5.25
N ALA A 57 13.68 3.44 -6.08
CA ALA A 57 13.94 3.68 -7.50
C ALA A 57 14.88 4.88 -7.76
N GLY A 58 15.37 5.58 -6.72
CA GLY A 58 16.24 6.75 -6.85
C GLY A 58 15.52 8.07 -7.18
N TRP A 59 14.22 8.16 -6.89
CA TRP A 59 13.36 9.33 -7.13
C TRP A 59 13.08 10.13 -5.84
N ASP A 60 14.15 10.49 -5.12
CA ASP A 60 14.08 11.04 -3.75
C ASP A 60 13.24 12.33 -3.64
N ASP A 61 13.29 13.21 -4.64
CA ASP A 61 12.48 14.43 -4.66
C ASP A 61 10.98 14.11 -4.71
N ALA A 62 10.60 13.12 -5.53
CA ALA A 62 9.20 12.71 -5.67
C ALA A 62 8.72 11.94 -4.43
N ALA A 63 9.59 11.13 -3.83
CA ALA A 63 9.32 10.46 -2.55
C ALA A 63 9.12 11.47 -1.41
N THR A 64 10.00 12.47 -1.31
CA THR A 64 9.90 13.55 -0.32
C THR A 64 8.61 14.35 -0.49
N ALA A 65 8.23 14.66 -1.73
CA ALA A 65 6.96 15.32 -2.02
C ALA A 65 5.75 14.47 -1.58
N ALA A 66 5.79 13.15 -1.79
CA ALA A 66 4.76 12.22 -1.37
C ALA A 66 4.63 12.14 0.16
N HIS A 67 5.75 12.04 0.90
CA HIS A 67 5.73 12.09 2.37
C HIS A 67 5.11 13.39 2.90
N ARG A 68 5.47 14.54 2.31
CA ARG A 68 4.87 15.83 2.71
C ARG A 68 3.37 15.88 2.45
N LEU A 69 2.89 15.30 1.34
CA LEU A 69 1.46 15.19 1.05
C LEU A 69 0.75 14.26 2.05
N ARG A 70 1.35 13.10 2.36
CA ARG A 70 0.88 12.14 3.38
C ARG A 70 0.70 12.83 4.73
N ASP A 71 1.71 13.56 5.18
CA ASP A 71 1.68 14.23 6.48
C ASP A 71 0.58 15.31 6.54
N ARG A 72 0.38 16.05 5.44
CA ARG A 72 -0.71 17.03 5.35
C ARG A 72 -2.09 16.38 5.42
N LEU A 73 -2.31 15.26 4.70
CA LEU A 73 -3.57 14.52 4.78
C LEU A 73 -3.85 13.96 6.18
N LEU A 74 -2.82 13.51 6.90
CA LEU A 74 -2.96 13.02 8.26
C LEU A 74 -3.17 14.14 9.28
N SER A 75 -2.69 15.36 8.99
CA SER A 75 -2.81 16.51 9.89
C SER A 75 -4.21 17.14 9.96
N GLY A 76 -5.09 16.93 8.97
CA GLY A 76 -6.45 17.49 9.02
C GLY A 76 -7.08 17.78 7.66
N GLU A 77 -7.96 18.78 7.63
CA GLU A 77 -8.74 19.19 6.45
C GLU A 77 -7.82 19.70 5.32
N PRO A 78 -7.72 19.00 4.19
CA PRO A 78 -6.88 19.40 3.07
C PRO A 78 -7.39 20.71 2.46
N SER A 79 -6.48 21.64 2.20
CA SER A 79 -6.81 22.88 1.50
C SER A 79 -6.90 22.64 -0.03
N GLU A 80 -7.52 23.55 -0.77
CA GLU A 80 -7.49 23.53 -2.25
C GLU A 80 -6.06 23.50 -2.81
N ARG A 81 -5.12 24.12 -2.08
CA ARG A 81 -3.69 24.08 -2.40
C ARG A 81 -3.14 22.65 -2.30
N ASP A 82 -3.57 21.87 -1.33
CA ASP A 82 -3.13 20.48 -1.15
C ASP A 82 -3.65 19.59 -2.27
N ALA A 83 -4.90 19.77 -2.69
CA ALA A 83 -5.47 19.10 -3.87
C ALA A 83 -4.66 19.43 -5.13
N GLY A 84 -4.40 20.70 -5.40
CA GLY A 84 -3.59 21.12 -6.56
C GLY A 84 -2.16 20.57 -6.52
N GLN A 85 -1.54 20.52 -5.34
CA GLN A 85 -0.22 19.90 -5.16
C GLN A 85 -0.26 18.39 -5.42
N LEU A 86 -1.28 17.68 -4.91
CA LEU A 86 -1.48 16.26 -5.18
C LEU A 86 -1.64 15.99 -6.68
N SER A 87 -2.53 16.71 -7.36
CA SER A 87 -2.72 16.54 -8.82
C SER A 87 -1.46 16.86 -9.62
N SER A 88 -0.66 17.83 -9.17
CA SER A 88 0.63 18.14 -9.82
C SER A 88 1.66 17.01 -9.63
N TRP A 89 1.72 16.43 -8.42
CA TRP A 89 2.59 15.31 -8.11
C TRP A 89 2.19 14.06 -8.90
N ILE A 90 0.90 13.72 -8.93
CA ILE A 90 0.34 12.60 -9.71
C ILE A 90 0.74 12.72 -11.19
N ARG A 91 0.51 13.89 -11.81
CA ARG A 91 0.86 14.11 -13.23
C ARG A 91 2.36 13.95 -13.48
N ARG A 92 3.21 14.45 -12.57
CA ARG A 92 4.67 14.35 -12.68
C ARG A 92 5.13 12.90 -12.68
N VAL A 93 4.66 12.08 -11.72
CA VAL A 93 5.12 10.70 -11.60
C VAL A 93 4.54 9.79 -12.69
N VAL A 94 3.26 9.95 -13.04
CA VAL A 94 2.62 9.17 -14.11
C VAL A 94 3.20 9.51 -15.49
N GLY A 95 3.57 10.76 -15.73
CA GLY A 95 4.16 11.21 -16.99
C GLY A 95 5.64 10.85 -17.16
N SER A 96 6.30 10.27 -16.15
CA SER A 96 7.74 10.02 -16.17
C SER A 96 8.10 8.76 -16.96
N ARG A 97 8.72 8.95 -18.13
CA ARG A 97 9.24 7.84 -18.95
C ARG A 97 10.39 7.08 -18.27
N VAL A 98 11.24 7.81 -17.55
CA VAL A 98 12.38 7.19 -16.84
C VAL A 98 11.87 6.31 -15.72
N LEU A 99 10.91 6.79 -14.90
CA LEU A 99 10.30 5.99 -13.84
C LEU A 99 9.60 4.75 -14.42
N ARG A 100 8.88 4.92 -15.53
CA ARG A 100 8.27 3.81 -16.26
C ARG A 100 9.30 2.76 -16.64
N TRP A 101 10.45 3.16 -17.19
CA TRP A 101 11.49 2.21 -17.58
C TRP A 101 12.13 1.52 -16.38
N SER A 102 12.32 2.21 -15.25
CA SER A 102 12.90 1.63 -14.03
C SER A 102 12.00 0.58 -13.36
N LEU A 103 10.68 0.65 -13.57
CA LEU A 103 9.72 -0.23 -12.88
C LEU A 103 9.08 -1.29 -13.79
N ARG A 104 9.24 -1.18 -15.11
CA ARG A 104 8.66 -2.11 -16.06
C ARG A 104 9.30 -3.48 -15.94
N GLU A 105 8.51 -4.53 -16.12
CA GLU A 105 8.92 -5.95 -16.06
C GLU A 105 9.36 -6.42 -14.66
N VAL A 106 9.55 -5.53 -13.69
CA VAL A 106 9.97 -5.86 -12.32
C VAL A 106 8.84 -6.57 -11.57
N GLY A 107 9.12 -7.80 -11.09
CA GLY A 107 8.20 -8.57 -10.24
C GLY A 107 6.83 -8.77 -10.88
N ARG A 108 6.80 -9.22 -12.13
CA ARG A 108 5.54 -9.45 -12.86
C ARG A 108 4.75 -10.59 -12.23
N ILE A 109 3.50 -10.30 -11.89
CA ILE A 109 2.51 -11.28 -11.41
C ILE A 109 1.43 -11.44 -12.47
N GLY A 110 1.24 -12.67 -12.94
CA GLY A 110 0.18 -13.03 -13.87
C GLY A 110 -1.19 -13.13 -13.22
N ARG A 111 -2.25 -13.22 -14.04
CA ARG A 111 -3.58 -13.57 -13.55
C ARG A 111 -3.61 -15.02 -13.09
N GLY A 112 -4.35 -15.32 -12.03
CA GLY A 112 -4.51 -16.68 -11.54
C GLY A 112 -5.62 -16.80 -10.51
N PRO A 113 -5.98 -18.03 -10.13
CA PRO A 113 -6.90 -18.25 -9.02
C PRO A 113 -6.31 -17.66 -7.74
N ASN A 114 -7.13 -16.95 -6.96
CA ASN A 114 -6.77 -16.33 -5.68
C ASN A 114 -5.68 -15.24 -5.74
N VAL A 115 -5.30 -14.75 -6.94
CA VAL A 115 -4.39 -13.60 -7.06
C VAL A 115 -5.18 -12.31 -6.87
N PRO A 116 -4.88 -11.46 -5.86
CA PRO A 116 -5.58 -10.20 -5.67
C PRO A 116 -5.44 -9.28 -6.90
N ALA A 117 -6.54 -8.69 -7.36
CA ALA A 117 -6.54 -7.88 -8.58
C ALA A 117 -5.55 -6.69 -8.51
N THR A 118 -5.31 -6.16 -7.31
CA THR A 118 -4.44 -5.01 -7.06
C THR A 118 -2.94 -5.32 -7.13
N VAL A 119 -2.54 -6.60 -7.18
CA VAL A 119 -1.11 -7.00 -7.25
C VAL A 119 -0.70 -7.47 -8.65
N ILE A 120 -1.65 -7.65 -9.56
CA ILE A 120 -1.41 -8.13 -10.93
C ILE A 120 -0.59 -7.10 -11.71
N GLY A 121 0.26 -7.59 -12.62
CA GLY A 121 1.15 -6.77 -13.43
C GLY A 121 2.55 -6.67 -12.87
N ASP A 122 3.35 -5.76 -13.40
CA ASP A 122 4.67 -5.42 -12.87
C ASP A 122 4.62 -4.26 -11.86
N ALA A 123 5.77 -3.87 -11.31
CA ALA A 123 5.85 -2.79 -10.32
C ALA A 123 5.27 -1.46 -10.85
N HIS A 124 5.38 -1.20 -12.15
CA HIS A 124 4.80 0.00 -12.76
C HIS A 124 3.27 -0.09 -12.84
N ASP A 125 2.70 -1.23 -13.23
CA ASP A 125 1.25 -1.44 -13.26
C ASP A 125 0.61 -1.26 -11.88
N ARG A 126 1.26 -1.81 -10.84
CA ARG A 126 0.84 -1.64 -9.43
C ARG A 126 0.93 -0.17 -8.99
N PHE A 127 2.03 0.51 -9.34
CA PHE A 127 2.21 1.93 -9.05
C PHE A 127 1.11 2.79 -9.69
N LEU A 128 0.82 2.58 -10.98
CA LEU A 128 -0.25 3.31 -11.68
C LEU A 128 -1.62 3.06 -11.06
N THR A 129 -1.92 1.82 -10.67
CA THR A 129 -3.17 1.46 -10.00
C THR A 129 -3.30 2.18 -8.65
N SER A 130 -2.22 2.24 -7.88
CA SER A 130 -2.19 2.97 -6.59
C SER A 130 -2.40 4.47 -6.79
N VAL A 131 -1.73 5.07 -7.77
CA VAL A 131 -1.81 6.51 -8.05
C VAL A 131 -3.15 6.91 -8.66
N ALA A 132 -3.75 6.07 -9.53
CA ALA A 132 -5.09 6.32 -10.05
C ALA A 132 -6.14 6.41 -8.93
N ALA A 133 -6.03 5.52 -7.93
CA ALA A 133 -6.91 5.55 -6.76
C ALA A 133 -6.72 6.79 -5.86
N LEU A 134 -5.63 7.56 -6.02
CA LEU A 134 -5.46 8.88 -5.39
C LEU A 134 -6.21 9.98 -6.15
N ALA A 135 -6.24 9.91 -7.48
CA ALA A 135 -6.99 10.87 -8.30
C ALA A 135 -8.51 10.71 -8.12
N ASP A 136 -8.98 9.47 -7.95
CA ASP A 136 -10.39 9.15 -7.69
C ASP A 136 -10.83 9.47 -6.24
N ALA A 137 -9.89 9.86 -5.37
CA ALA A 137 -10.19 10.21 -3.99
C ALA A 137 -10.83 11.61 -3.84
N ASP A 138 -10.64 12.49 -4.83
CA ASP A 138 -11.17 13.87 -4.85
C ASP A 138 -12.72 13.93 -5.02
N HIS A 139 -13.37 12.81 -5.37
CA HIS A 139 -14.81 12.76 -5.68
C HIS A 139 -15.71 12.26 -4.53
N ARG A 140 -15.23 12.18 -3.28
CA ARG A 140 -15.84 11.28 -2.28
C ARG A 140 -16.64 11.96 -1.17
N ASP A 141 -17.90 12.27 -1.48
CA ASP A 141 -19.03 12.17 -0.54
C ASP A 141 -19.58 10.71 -0.47
N GLU A 142 -19.17 9.82 -1.39
CA GLU A 142 -19.72 8.45 -1.53
C GLU A 142 -18.85 7.32 -0.98
N CYS A 143 -17.75 7.60 -0.26
CA CYS A 143 -17.00 6.53 0.44
C CYS A 143 -17.53 6.31 1.86
N LEU A 144 -18.84 6.23 2.00
CA LEU A 144 -19.47 5.68 3.19
C LEU A 144 -19.15 4.19 3.21
N SER A 145 -18.38 3.79 4.22
CA SER A 145 -18.16 2.39 4.60
C SER A 145 -17.50 1.57 3.49
N LYS A 146 -16.18 1.34 3.61
CA LYS A 146 -15.64 0.18 2.89
C LYS A 146 -16.51 -1.04 3.24
N PRO A 147 -16.84 -1.89 2.26
CA PRO A 147 -17.82 -2.95 2.45
C PRO A 147 -17.46 -3.83 3.64
N GLU A 148 -18.48 -4.47 4.20
CA GLU A 148 -18.29 -5.61 5.09
C GLU A 148 -17.24 -6.55 4.46
N GLY A 149 -16.21 -6.91 5.24
CA GLY A 149 -15.10 -7.70 4.75
C GLY A 149 -13.83 -6.94 4.37
N PHE A 150 -13.81 -5.59 4.30
CA PHE A 150 -12.60 -4.85 3.90
C PHE A 150 -11.33 -5.22 4.68
N ILE A 151 -11.41 -5.36 6.00
CA ILE A 151 -10.25 -5.76 6.82
C ILE A 151 -9.84 -7.20 6.46
N SER A 152 -10.81 -8.10 6.24
CA SER A 152 -10.55 -9.47 5.80
C SER A 152 -9.85 -9.50 4.45
N ASP A 153 -10.34 -8.72 3.48
CA ASP A 153 -9.77 -8.62 2.14
C ASP A 153 -8.31 -8.12 2.19
N GLU A 154 -8.02 -7.13 3.04
CA GLU A 154 -6.65 -6.65 3.26
C GLU A 154 -5.77 -7.72 3.92
N VAL A 155 -6.29 -8.46 4.89
CA VAL A 155 -5.55 -9.57 5.52
C VAL A 155 -5.22 -10.65 4.50
N GLU A 156 -6.20 -11.06 3.68
CA GLU A 156 -6.03 -12.07 2.64
C GLU A 156 -5.03 -11.61 1.58
N ARG A 157 -5.14 -10.35 1.11
CA ARG A 157 -4.18 -9.75 0.18
C ARG A 157 -2.76 -9.78 0.74
N ASN A 158 -2.57 -9.34 1.98
CA ASN A 158 -1.22 -9.25 2.56
C ASN A 158 -0.62 -10.62 2.89
N ARG A 159 -1.44 -11.60 3.30
CA ARG A 159 -0.99 -13.00 3.43
C ARG A 159 -0.54 -13.55 2.08
N TRP A 160 -1.34 -13.37 1.03
CA TRP A 160 -0.96 -13.78 -0.32
C TRP A 160 0.37 -13.16 -0.76
N ILE A 161 0.57 -11.86 -0.51
CA ILE A 161 1.83 -11.16 -0.83
C ILE A 161 3.00 -11.83 -0.11
N VAL A 162 2.89 -12.01 1.22
CA VAL A 162 3.94 -12.61 2.04
C VAL A 162 4.29 -14.02 1.56
N ASP A 163 3.29 -14.83 1.21
CA ASP A 163 3.48 -16.20 0.73
C ASP A 163 4.10 -16.26 -0.68
N ALA A 164 3.79 -15.29 -1.55
CA ALA A 164 4.31 -15.23 -2.91
C ALA A 164 5.74 -14.68 -3.01
N LEU A 165 6.18 -13.88 -2.03
CA LEU A 165 7.48 -13.19 -2.06
C LEU A 165 8.68 -14.12 -2.30
N PRO A 166 8.87 -15.25 -1.59
CA PRO A 166 9.97 -16.18 -1.86
C PRO A 166 10.15 -16.52 -3.34
N GLY A 167 9.06 -16.91 -4.00
CA GLY A 167 9.08 -17.28 -5.42
C GLY A 167 9.32 -16.10 -6.37
N LEU A 168 8.91 -14.89 -5.98
CA LEU A 168 9.13 -13.67 -6.76
C LEU A 168 10.56 -13.13 -6.62
N LEU A 169 11.24 -13.44 -5.53
CA LEU A 169 12.58 -12.92 -5.25
C LEU A 169 13.70 -13.82 -5.76
N VAL A 170 13.47 -15.13 -5.90
CA VAL A 170 14.44 -16.05 -6.48
C VAL A 170 14.76 -15.64 -7.93
N GLY A 171 16.04 -15.50 -8.23
CA GLY A 171 16.52 -15.07 -9.54
C GLY A 171 16.57 -13.54 -9.73
N ALA A 172 16.00 -12.75 -8.81
CA ALA A 172 16.10 -11.29 -8.87
C ALA A 172 17.49 -10.82 -8.41
N GLU A 173 17.96 -9.69 -8.93
CA GLU A 173 19.08 -8.98 -8.31
C GLU A 173 18.63 -8.26 -7.03
N LEU A 174 19.55 -7.89 -6.14
CA LEU A 174 19.18 -7.29 -4.84
C LEU A 174 18.37 -5.98 -5.01
N GLU A 175 18.72 -5.16 -6.00
CA GLU A 175 17.99 -3.93 -6.29
C GLU A 175 16.58 -4.21 -6.81
N GLU A 176 16.45 -5.18 -7.72
CA GLU A 176 15.15 -5.63 -8.23
C GLU A 176 14.29 -6.21 -7.10
N ALA A 177 14.86 -7.07 -6.24
CA ALA A 177 14.18 -7.63 -5.07
C ALA A 177 13.59 -6.55 -4.17
N ARG A 178 14.32 -5.46 -3.93
CA ARG A 178 13.84 -4.31 -3.14
C ARG A 178 12.68 -3.59 -3.83
N LEU A 179 12.74 -3.42 -5.16
CA LEU A 179 11.65 -2.83 -5.94
C LEU A 179 10.40 -3.73 -5.95
N ILE A 180 10.57 -5.05 -6.05
CA ILE A 180 9.47 -6.03 -5.95
C ILE A 180 8.74 -5.86 -4.62
N VAL A 181 9.48 -5.92 -3.50
CA VAL A 181 8.89 -5.78 -2.16
C VAL A 181 8.18 -4.43 -2.00
N ALA A 182 8.84 -3.33 -2.36
CA ALA A 182 8.26 -1.99 -2.19
C ALA A 182 7.05 -1.73 -3.09
N SER A 183 6.99 -2.34 -4.27
CA SER A 183 5.82 -2.22 -5.16
C SER A 183 4.61 -3.04 -4.70
N LEU A 184 4.84 -4.08 -3.88
CA LEU A 184 3.77 -4.89 -3.28
C LEU A 184 3.28 -4.27 -1.96
N ASP A 185 4.21 -3.63 -1.24
CA ASP A 185 4.00 -2.96 0.04
C ASP A 185 3.26 -3.85 1.06
N PRO A 186 3.88 -4.97 1.49
CA PRO A 186 3.28 -5.84 2.48
C PRO A 186 3.12 -5.12 3.83
N ASP A 187 1.88 -5.05 4.32
CA ASP A 187 1.56 -4.55 5.65
C ASP A 187 1.85 -5.63 6.70
N VAL A 188 3.10 -5.62 7.20
CA VAL A 188 3.57 -6.60 8.19
C VAL A 188 2.83 -6.49 9.52
N GLU A 189 2.44 -5.29 9.93
CA GLU A 189 1.67 -5.09 11.18
C GLU A 189 0.31 -5.78 11.07
N LEU A 190 -0.36 -5.65 9.93
CA LEU A 190 -1.63 -6.31 9.65
C LEU A 190 -1.52 -7.83 9.70
N VAL A 191 -0.50 -8.40 9.05
CA VAL A 191 -0.29 -9.86 9.03
C VAL A 191 -0.01 -10.39 10.43
N CYS A 192 0.81 -9.70 11.22
CA CYS A 192 1.06 -10.04 12.63
C CYS A 192 -0.22 -10.01 13.46
N TRP A 193 -0.95 -8.89 13.37
CA TRP A 193 -2.15 -8.66 14.15
C TRP A 193 -3.23 -9.71 13.86
N ALA A 194 -3.47 -10.01 12.59
CA ALA A 194 -4.44 -11.04 12.18
C ALA A 194 -4.04 -12.44 12.67
N THR A 195 -2.74 -12.75 12.65
CA THR A 195 -2.22 -14.03 13.15
C THR A 195 -2.41 -14.17 14.67
N ALA A 196 -2.18 -13.09 15.42
CA ALA A 196 -2.42 -13.07 16.86
C ALA A 196 -3.92 -13.24 17.20
N ALA A 197 -4.80 -12.57 16.46
CA ALA A 197 -6.25 -12.69 16.63
C ALA A 197 -6.76 -14.12 16.37
N THR A 198 -6.25 -14.80 15.32
CA THR A 198 -6.62 -16.20 15.05
C THR A 198 -6.19 -17.14 16.17
N LYS A 199 -4.98 -16.96 16.74
CA LYS A 199 -4.50 -17.78 17.86
C LYS A 199 -5.34 -17.62 19.13
N ALA A 200 -5.78 -16.39 19.43
CA ALA A 200 -6.64 -16.11 20.58
C ALA A 200 -8.04 -16.73 20.46
N ALA A 201 -8.54 -16.96 19.24
CA ALA A 201 -9.84 -17.59 19.00
C ALA A 201 -9.83 -19.13 19.13
N HIS A 202 -8.67 -19.77 19.08
CA HIS A 202 -8.51 -21.23 19.09
C HIS A 202 -7.84 -21.77 20.38
N GLY A 203 -7.58 -20.92 21.37
CA GLY A 203 -7.02 -21.29 22.68
C GLY A 203 -7.99 -21.01 23.80
#